data_AF-A0A2A4R538-F1
#
_entry.id   AF-A0A2A4R538-F1
#
_cell.length_a   1.000
_cell.length_b   1.000
_cell.length_c   1.000
_cell.angle_alpha   90.00
_cell.angle_beta   90.00
_cell.angle_gamma   90.00
#
_symmetry.space_group_name_H-M   'P 1'
#
loop_
_entity.id
_entity.type
_entity.pdbx_description
1 polymer ?
#
loop_
_entity_poly.entity_id
_entity_poly.type
_entity_poly.pdbx_seq_one_letter_code
_entity_poly.pdbx_strand_id
1 'polypeptide(L)'
;MLRLIHLFLTAKHYGTPKMVLSCYSRRTGKNAIKSEIITMEELEIEDTVRKCLKRVVGENAIQIDRDIPLREAIKSFDSLAAMEFITALEDAFRIVVDFVLHDVRFRMETIEKSVDFVRELLEDKKVLGV
;
A
#
# COMPACT_ATOMS: atom_id res chain seq x y z
N MET A 1 15.61 -17.41 11.57
CA MET A 1 16.57 -16.28 11.52
C MET A 1 15.85 -15.07 12.13
N LEU A 2 16.17 -14.70 13.37
CA LEU A 2 15.40 -13.72 14.15
C LEU A 2 15.57 -12.29 13.60
N ARG A 3 14.47 -11.58 13.36
CA ARG A 3 14.47 -10.13 13.07
C ARG A 3 14.40 -9.38 14.42
N LEU A 4 15.45 -8.65 14.78
CA LEU A 4 15.45 -7.72 15.91
C LEU A 4 14.76 -6.42 15.47
N ILE A 5 13.64 -6.06 16.11
CA ILE A 5 12.97 -4.78 15.94
C ILE A 5 13.39 -3.89 17.11
N HIS A 6 14.10 -2.81 16.84
CA HIS A 6 14.41 -1.77 17.84
C HIS A 6 13.43 -0.61 17.66
N LEU A 7 12.63 -0.31 18.68
CA LEU A 7 11.71 0.81 18.72
C LEU A 7 12.45 2.03 19.30
N PHE A 8 12.55 3.13 18.54
CA PHE A 8 13.11 4.39 19.03
C PHE A 8 12.04 5.48 18.95
N LEU A 9 11.70 6.09 20.09
CA LEU A 9 10.82 7.25 20.19
C LEU A 9 11.69 8.52 20.17
N THR A 10 11.70 9.26 19.06
CA THR A 10 12.33 10.58 19.00
C THR A 10 11.26 11.67 19.13
N ALA A 11 11.03 12.12 20.37
CA ALA A 11 10.15 13.24 20.65
C ALA A 11 10.90 14.57 20.47
N LYS A 12 10.66 15.29 19.37
CA LYS A 12 10.92 16.73 19.29
C LYS A 12 9.81 17.47 18.55
N HIS A 13 9.02 18.17 19.36
CA HIS A 13 8.26 19.41 19.13
C HIS A 13 7.31 19.52 17.92
N TYR A 14 6.02 19.65 18.28
CA TYR A 14 4.83 20.09 17.53
C TYR A 14 4.31 19.17 16.40
N GLY A 15 3.16 18.53 16.68
CA GLY A 15 2.26 17.94 15.68
C GLY A 15 2.57 16.51 15.27
N THR A 16 1.87 15.55 15.89
CA THR A 16 1.87 14.09 15.64
C THR A 16 3.18 13.33 15.97
N PRO A 17 3.10 12.22 16.73
CA PRO A 17 4.28 11.38 17.00
C PRO A 17 4.67 10.60 15.73
N LYS A 18 5.78 11.00 15.08
CA LYS A 18 6.40 10.22 14.02
C LYS A 18 7.15 9.04 14.66
N MET A 19 6.56 7.84 14.62
CA MET A 19 7.29 6.61 14.93
C MET A 19 8.10 6.17 13.71
N VAL A 20 9.42 6.03 13.88
CA VAL A 20 10.33 5.59 12.81
C VAL A 20 10.66 4.12 13.05
N LEU A 21 10.06 3.21 12.27
CA LEU A 21 10.52 1.83 12.20
C LEU A 21 11.67 1.74 11.18
N SER A 22 12.91 1.71 11.66
CA SER A 22 14.09 1.46 10.81
C SER A 22 14.35 -0.04 10.71
N CYS A 23 13.88 -0.67 9.63
CA CYS A 23 14.22 -2.05 9.29
C CYS A 23 15.49 -2.07 8.41
N TYR A 24 16.65 -2.35 9.02
CA TYR A 24 17.93 -2.42 8.29
C TYR A 24 18.06 -3.78 7.57
N SER A 25 17.63 -3.87 6.31
CA SER A 25 17.88 -5.03 5.45
C SER A 25 19.09 -4.76 4.55
N ARG A 26 20.22 -5.43 4.83
CA ARG A 26 21.40 -5.40 3.92
C ARG A 26 21.10 -6.27 2.70
N ARG A 27 20.71 -5.66 1.58
CA ARG A 27 20.77 -6.32 0.28
C ARG A 27 21.39 -5.39 -0.76
N THR A 28 22.41 -5.92 -1.41
CA THR A 28 23.38 -5.30 -2.31
C THR A 28 22.79 -4.89 -3.66
N GLY A 29 23.20 -3.73 -4.18
CA GLY A 29 23.14 -3.41 -5.62
C GLY A 29 22.07 -2.40 -6.04
N LYS A 30 22.48 -1.14 -6.22
CA LYS A 30 21.87 -0.08 -7.06
C LYS A 30 20.50 0.53 -6.71
N ASN A 31 19.78 0.05 -5.69
CA ASN A 31 18.62 0.79 -5.11
C ASN A 31 18.93 1.24 -3.68
N ALA A 32 20.10 1.86 -3.50
CA ALA A 32 20.48 2.42 -2.22
C ALA A 32 19.67 3.71 -1.98
N ILE A 33 18.88 3.69 -0.90
CA ILE A 33 18.18 4.82 -0.26
C ILE A 33 16.78 5.13 -0.84
N LYS A 34 15.85 4.16 -0.78
CA LYS A 34 14.48 4.45 -0.31
C LYS A 34 14.35 3.93 1.13
N SER A 35 15.17 4.47 2.03
CA SER A 35 14.79 4.53 3.45
C SER A 35 13.77 5.67 3.59
N GLU A 36 12.67 5.58 2.84
CA GLU A 36 11.56 6.53 2.96
C GLU A 36 10.92 6.27 4.32
N ILE A 37 10.69 7.35 5.05
CA ILE A 37 9.92 7.33 6.27
C ILE A 37 8.51 6.92 5.86
N ILE A 38 8.19 5.62 5.92
CA ILE A 38 6.82 5.15 5.72
C ILE A 38 5.99 5.78 6.83
N THR A 39 5.01 6.58 6.45
CA THR A 39 4.15 7.27 7.42
C THR A 39 3.18 6.27 8.05
N MET A 40 2.67 6.57 9.26
CA MET A 40 1.64 5.72 9.87
C MET A 40 0.41 5.59 8.95
N GLU A 41 0.05 6.69 8.28
CA GLU A 41 -1.03 6.72 7.31
C GLU A 41 -0.78 5.76 6.13
N GLU A 42 0.45 5.71 5.60
CA GLU A 42 0.80 4.77 4.53
C GLU A 42 0.71 3.31 4.99
N LEU A 43 1.12 3.00 6.23
CA LEU A 43 0.95 1.67 6.82
C LEU A 43 -0.51 1.29 7.01
N GLU A 44 -1.37 2.23 7.42
CA GLU A 44 -2.81 2.03 7.57
C GLU A 44 -3.49 1.80 6.21
N ILE A 45 -3.08 2.55 5.19
CA ILE A 45 -3.54 2.37 3.82
C ILE A 45 -3.09 0.98 3.32
N GLU A 46 -1.82 0.61 3.48
CA GLU A 46 -1.31 -0.70 3.06
C GLU A 46 -2.05 -1.86 3.73
N ASP A 47 -2.25 -1.80 5.06
CA ASP A 47 -2.98 -2.82 5.79
C ASP A 47 -4.41 -2.97 5.27
N THR A 48 -5.07 -1.85 4.98
CA THR A 48 -6.43 -1.84 4.41
C THR A 48 -6.45 -2.38 2.98
N VAL A 49 -5.50 -2.00 2.13
CA VAL A 49 -5.33 -2.53 0.78
C VAL A 49 -5.14 -4.05 0.82
N ARG A 50 -4.30 -4.56 1.74
CA ARG A 50 -4.09 -5.99 1.93
C ARG A 50 -5.33 -6.70 2.44
N LYS A 51 -6.13 -6.09 3.32
CA LYS A 51 -7.44 -6.62 3.75
C LYS A 51 -8.42 -6.72 2.59
N CYS A 52 -8.48 -5.71 1.72
CA CYS A 52 -9.31 -5.76 0.52
C CYS A 52 -8.85 -6.87 -0.42
N LEU A 53 -7.55 -6.98 -0.67
CA LEU A 53 -7.00 -8.06 -1.50
C LEU A 53 -7.30 -9.44 -0.91
N LYS A 54 -7.12 -9.61 0.41
CA LYS A 54 -7.45 -10.84 1.14
C LYS A 54 -8.92 -11.24 0.99
N ARG A 55 -9.85 -10.28 0.96
CA ARG A 55 -11.28 -10.57 0.75
C ARG A 55 -11.56 -11.18 -0.62
N VAL A 56 -10.79 -10.79 -1.64
CA VAL A 56 -10.98 -11.23 -3.04
C VAL A 56 -10.26 -12.54 -3.32
N VAL A 57 -8.98 -12.66 -2.95
CA VAL A 57 -8.13 -13.80 -3.33
C VAL A 57 -7.76 -14.72 -2.17
N GLY A 58 -8.26 -14.45 -0.96
CA GLY A 58 -7.99 -15.22 0.25
C GLY A 58 -6.65 -14.92 0.91
N GLU A 59 -6.22 -15.79 1.82
CA GLU A 59 -5.05 -15.63 2.68
C GLU A 59 -3.72 -15.45 1.93
N ASN A 60 -3.67 -15.84 0.64
CA ASN A 60 -2.49 -15.71 -0.21
C ASN A 60 -2.01 -14.25 -0.36
N ALA A 61 -2.89 -13.27 -0.17
CA ALA A 61 -2.58 -11.83 -0.25
C ALA A 61 -1.59 -11.33 0.81
N ILE A 62 -1.47 -12.01 1.96
CA ILE A 62 -0.69 -11.53 3.11
C ILE A 62 0.82 -11.62 2.85
N GLN A 63 1.26 -12.59 2.04
CA GLN A 63 2.67 -12.90 1.86
C GLN A 63 3.30 -12.24 0.63
N ILE A 64 2.52 -11.46 -0.12
CA ILE A 64 2.97 -10.84 -1.36
C ILE A 64 3.82 -9.61 -1.04
N ASP A 65 5.05 -9.59 -1.58
CA ASP A 65 5.93 -8.43 -1.51
C ASP A 65 5.33 -7.25 -2.31
N ARG A 66 5.58 -6.03 -1.83
CA ARG A 66 4.94 -4.79 -2.31
C ARG A 66 5.17 -4.49 -3.79
N ASP A 67 6.30 -4.92 -4.31
CA ASP A 67 6.83 -4.63 -5.65
C ASP A 67 6.55 -5.75 -6.66
N ILE A 68 6.00 -6.88 -6.22
CA ILE A 68 5.67 -7.99 -7.11
C ILE A 68 4.33 -7.72 -7.81
N PRO A 69 4.25 -7.90 -9.14
CA PRO A 69 2.99 -7.84 -9.86
C PRO A 69 1.98 -8.87 -9.33
N LEU A 70 0.76 -8.41 -9.03
CA LEU A 70 -0.31 -9.25 -8.47
C LEU A 70 -0.66 -10.44 -9.37
N ARG A 71 -0.60 -10.25 -10.70
CA ARG A 71 -0.82 -11.32 -11.70
C ARG A 71 0.27 -12.39 -11.69
N GLU A 72 1.49 -12.03 -11.29
CA GLU A 72 2.60 -12.98 -11.14
C GLU A 72 2.52 -13.72 -9.79
N ALA A 73 2.17 -12.98 -8.72
CA ALA A 73 2.05 -13.53 -7.37
C ALA A 73 0.81 -14.42 -7.18
N ILE A 74 -0.31 -14.08 -7.82
CA ILE A 74 -1.60 -14.75 -7.63
C ILE A 74 -2.10 -15.23 -8.99
N LYS A 75 -2.05 -16.54 -9.21
CA LYS A 75 -2.51 -17.16 -10.47
C LYS A 75 -3.99 -16.89 -10.79
N SER A 76 -4.83 -16.70 -9.77
CA SER A 76 -6.26 -16.41 -9.92
C SER A 76 -6.58 -14.91 -10.03
N PHE A 77 -5.57 -14.04 -10.11
CA PHE A 77 -5.79 -12.60 -10.25
C PHE A 77 -6.04 -12.23 -11.72
N ASP A 78 -7.27 -12.47 -12.15
CA ASP A 78 -7.76 -12.14 -13.48
C ASP A 78 -8.46 -10.76 -13.50
N SER A 79 -9.10 -10.42 -14.62
CA SER A 79 -9.79 -9.14 -14.77
C SER A 79 -10.99 -9.01 -13.82
N LEU A 80 -11.66 -10.12 -13.47
CA LEU A 80 -12.78 -10.10 -12.54
C LEU A 80 -12.29 -9.86 -11.11
N ALA A 81 -11.25 -10.58 -10.69
CA ALA A 81 -10.60 -10.37 -9.39
C ALA A 81 -10.06 -8.94 -9.26
N ALA A 82 -9.49 -8.37 -10.34
CA ALA A 82 -9.06 -6.99 -10.35
C ALA A 82 -10.22 -6.01 -10.13
N MET A 83 -11.37 -6.24 -10.79
CA MET A 83 -12.58 -5.43 -10.58
C MET A 83 -13.11 -5.55 -9.15
N GLU A 84 -13.22 -6.76 -8.60
CA GLU A 84 -13.67 -6.97 -7.22
C GLU A 84 -12.74 -6.31 -6.21
N PHE A 85 -11.44 -6.31 -6.48
CA PHE A 85 -10.45 -5.63 -5.67
C PHE A 85 -10.66 -4.11 -5.68
N ILE A 86 -10.90 -3.52 -6.86
CA ILE A 86 -11.21 -2.09 -6.99
C ILE A 86 -12.48 -1.73 -6.22
N THR A 87 -13.56 -2.49 -6.41
CA THR A 87 -14.83 -2.28 -5.68
C THR A 87 -14.61 -2.36 -4.16
N ALA A 88 -13.77 -3.28 -3.69
CA ALA A 88 -13.43 -3.38 -2.28
C ALA A 88 -12.63 -2.17 -1.77
N LEU A 89 -11.75 -1.57 -2.59
CA LEU A 89 -11.04 -0.34 -2.26
C LEU A 89 -11.98 0.87 -2.21
N GLU A 90 -12.88 0.98 -3.18
CA GLU A 90 -13.90 2.06 -3.22
C GLU A 90 -14.75 2.07 -1.95
N ASP A 91 -15.24 0.90 -1.53
CA ASP A 91 -16.06 0.79 -0.31
C ASP A 91 -15.23 1.07 0.96
N ALA A 92 -14.00 0.54 1.05
CA ALA A 92 -13.14 0.70 2.21
C ALA A 92 -12.71 2.16 2.44
N PHE A 93 -12.34 2.86 1.38
CA PHE A 93 -11.82 4.23 1.47
C PHE A 93 -12.86 5.30 1.15
N ARG A 94 -14.07 4.91 0.74
CA ARG A 94 -15.13 5.83 0.28
C ARG A 94 -14.62 6.77 -0.83
N ILE A 95 -13.96 6.16 -1.82
CA ILE A 95 -13.39 6.79 -3.02
C ILE A 95 -14.13 6.30 -4.27
N VAL A 96 -13.95 7.01 -5.39
CA VAL A 96 -14.49 6.63 -6.70
C VAL A 96 -13.33 6.45 -7.66
N VAL A 97 -13.27 5.31 -8.34
CA VAL A 97 -12.20 4.96 -9.27
C VAL A 97 -12.73 4.98 -10.71
N ASP A 98 -12.24 5.93 -11.51
CA ASP A 98 -12.46 5.94 -12.96
C ASP A 98 -11.44 5.04 -13.68
N PHE A 99 -11.94 4.05 -14.43
CA PHE A 99 -11.10 3.05 -15.11
C PHE A 99 -10.20 3.62 -16.21
N VAL A 100 -10.63 4.69 -16.88
CA VAL A 100 -9.92 5.29 -18.01
C VAL A 100 -8.97 6.36 -17.50
N LEU A 101 -9.47 7.28 -16.67
CA LEU A 101 -8.70 8.41 -16.17
C LEU A 101 -7.57 7.97 -15.22
N HIS A 102 -7.79 6.93 -14.42
CA HIS A 102 -6.80 6.51 -13.42
C HIS A 102 -5.82 5.43 -13.90
N ASP A 103 -5.89 5.00 -15.17
CA ASP A 103 -5.07 3.90 -15.71
C ASP A 103 -4.98 2.70 -14.74
N VAL A 104 -6.16 2.20 -14.37
CA VAL A 104 -6.34 1.22 -13.30
C VAL A 104 -5.49 -0.04 -13.49
N ARG A 105 -5.25 -0.47 -14.72
CA ARG A 105 -4.43 -1.66 -15.00
C ARG A 105 -2.98 -1.47 -14.56
N PHE A 106 -2.45 -0.26 -14.71
CA PHE A 106 -1.11 0.09 -14.25
C PHE A 106 -1.10 0.35 -12.74
N ARG A 107 -2.07 1.11 -12.22
CA ARG A 107 -2.14 1.47 -10.80
C ARG A 107 -2.42 0.27 -9.87
N MET A 108 -3.13 -0.74 -10.35
CA MET A 108 -3.43 -1.96 -9.60
C MET A 108 -2.48 -3.13 -9.92
N GLU A 109 -1.33 -2.86 -10.54
CA GLU A 109 -0.38 -3.91 -10.90
C GLU A 109 0.30 -4.50 -9.66
N THR A 110 0.69 -3.67 -8.69
CA THR A 110 1.38 -4.07 -7.46
C THR A 110 0.69 -3.46 -6.24
N ILE A 111 0.98 -3.99 -5.05
CA ILE A 111 0.47 -3.43 -3.79
C ILE A 111 1.00 -2.01 -3.60
N GLU A 112 2.27 -1.75 -3.88
CA GLU A 112 2.88 -0.42 -3.78
C GLU A 112 2.13 0.61 -4.63
N LYS A 113 1.88 0.31 -5.91
CA LYS A 113 1.15 1.23 -6.79
C LYS A 113 -0.30 1.46 -6.34
N SER A 114 -0.92 0.43 -5.77
CA SER A 114 -2.28 0.53 -5.23
C SER A 114 -2.33 1.45 -4.01
N VAL A 115 -1.34 1.34 -3.12
CA VAL A 115 -1.20 2.21 -1.94
C VAL A 115 -0.94 3.65 -2.35
N ASP A 116 -0.01 3.88 -3.28
CA ASP A 116 0.28 5.21 -3.80
C ASP A 116 -0.96 5.86 -4.43
N PHE A 117 -1.70 5.10 -5.22
CA PHE A 117 -2.94 5.57 -5.84
C PHE A 117 -4.01 5.96 -4.82
N VAL A 118 -4.25 5.13 -3.81
CA VAL A 118 -5.22 5.44 -2.75
C VAL A 118 -4.77 6.67 -1.96
N ARG A 119 -3.48 6.80 -1.66
CA ARG A 119 -2.94 7.98 -0.98
C ARG A 119 -3.20 9.25 -1.78
N GLU A 120 -2.88 9.25 -3.09
CA GLU A 120 -3.14 10.38 -3.99
C GLU A 120 -4.63 10.79 -3.95
N LEU A 121 -5.56 9.82 -4.04
CA LEU A 121 -7.00 10.11 -3.98
C LEU A 121 -7.46 10.67 -2.63
N LEU A 122 -6.90 10.18 -1.52
CA LEU A 122 -7.21 10.70 -0.19
C LEU A 122 -6.66 12.12 0.01
N GLU A 123 -5.49 12.42 -0.54
CA GLU A 123 -4.92 13.76 -0.55
C GLU A 123 -5.77 14.73 -1.37
N ASP A 124 -6.17 14.33 -2.59
CA ASP A 124 -7.04 15.12 -3.45
C ASP A 124 -8.38 15.41 -2.76
N LYS A 125 -8.97 14.42 -2.09
CA LYS A 125 -10.20 14.58 -1.31
C LYS A 125 -10.05 15.61 -0.18
N LYS A 126 -8.93 15.56 0.56
CA LYS A 126 -8.61 16.55 1.61
C LYS A 126 -8.48 17.97 1.04
N VAL A 127 -7.86 18.12 -0.13
CA VAL A 127 -7.65 19.42 -0.80
C VAL A 127 -8.96 19.99 -1.35
N LEU A 128 -9.78 19.15 -1.96
CA LEU A 128 -11.05 19.55 -2.58
C LEU A 128 -12.20 19.74 -1.57
N GLY A 129 -12.02 19.30 -0.31
CA GLY A 129 -12.96 19.56 0.79
C GLY A 129 -14.29 18.82 0.66
N VAL A 130 -14.31 17.68 -0.04
CA VAL A 130 -15.49 16.82 -0.28
C VAL A 130 -15.45 15.52 0.52
#